data_AF-A0A8I3PF48-F1
#
_entry.id   AF-A0A8I3PF48-F1
#
_cell.length_a   1.000
_cell.length_b   1.000
_cell.length_c   1.000
_cell.angle_alpha   90.00
_cell.angle_beta   90.00
_cell.angle_gamma   90.00
#
_symmetry.space_group_name_H-M   'P 1'
#
loop_
_entity.id
_entity.type
_entity.pdbx_description
1 polymer ?
#
loop_
_entity_poly.entity_id
_entity_poly.type
_entity_poly.pdbx_seq_one_letter_code
_entity_poly.pdbx_strand_id
1 'polypeptide(L)' 'MELRPHLGATCALGLGLLLLVTSSDGHIGLGKGFGDHIHWRTLEDGKKEAAARPHY' A
#
# COMPACT_ATOMS: atom_id res chain seq x y z
N MET A 1 23.10 33.28 5.56
CA MET A 1 23.04 31.90 5.04
C MET A 1 21.85 31.86 4.08
N GLU A 2 22.01 32.27 2.82
CA GLU A 2 20.92 32.15 1.85
C GLU A 2 20.79 30.69 1.45
N LEU A 3 19.82 29.99 2.03
CA LEU A 3 19.46 28.65 1.61
C LEU A 3 18.94 28.77 0.18
N ARG A 4 19.74 28.32 -0.79
CA ARG A 4 19.45 28.36 -2.23
C ARG A 4 17.99 27.93 -2.44
N PRO A 5 17.07 28.84 -2.83
CA PRO A 5 15.62 28.62 -2.73
C PRO A 5 15.17 27.42 -3.58
N HIS A 6 15.94 27.10 -4.61
CA HIS A 6 15.72 25.94 -5.47
C HIS A 6 15.91 24.60 -4.75
N LEU A 7 16.85 24.49 -3.81
CA LEU A 7 17.09 23.27 -3.05
C LEU A 7 16.00 23.04 -2.00
N GLY A 8 15.53 24.12 -1.37
CA GLY A 8 14.39 24.08 -0.45
C GLY A 8 13.09 23.70 -1.15
N ALA A 9 12.83 24.28 -2.33
CA ALA A 9 11.64 23.98 -3.13
C ALA A 9 11.62 22.54 -3.63
N THR A 10 12.74 22.01 -4.14
CA THR A 10 12.82 20.60 -4.58
C THR A 10 12.64 19.63 -3.43
N CYS A 11 13.23 19.92 -2.26
CA CYS A 11 13.06 19.08 -1.07
C CYS A 11 11.63 19.13 -0.54
N ALA A 12 10.98 20.29 -0.52
CA ALA A 12 9.59 20.43 -0.10
C ALA A 12 8.63 19.67 -1.03
N LEU A 13 8.85 19.73 -2.35
CA LEU A 13 8.07 18.96 -3.32
C LEU A 13 8.29 17.45 -3.17
N GLY A 14 9.54 17.02 -2.99
CA GLY A 14 9.88 15.61 -2.77
C GLY A 14 9.27 15.04 -1.49
N LEU A 15 9.37 15.78 -0.38
CA LEU A 15 8.75 15.42 0.90
C LEU A 15 7.22 15.44 0.80
N GLY A 16 6.64 16.42 0.10
CA GLY A 16 5.21 16.49 -0.17
C GLY A 16 4.69 15.30 -0.99
N LEU A 17 5.41 14.90 -2.04
CA LEU A 17 5.09 13.71 -2.82
C LEU A 17 5.22 12.43 -1.99
N LEU A 18 6.28 12.32 -1.18
CA LEU A 18 6.47 11.17 -0.30
C LEU A 18 5.33 11.06 0.73
N LEU A 19 4.99 12.17 1.40
CA LEU A 19 3.85 12.25 2.31
C LEU A 19 2.53 11.88 1.63
N LEU A 20 2.28 12.40 0.42
CA LEU A 20 1.08 12.11 -0.35
C LEU A 20 0.97 10.61 -0.69
N VAL A 21 2.05 9.98 -1.15
CA VAL A 21 2.09 8.55 -1.46
C VAL A 21 1.86 7.70 -0.20
N THR A 22 2.45 8.08 0.93
CA THR A 22 2.28 7.33 2.19
C THR A 22 0.92 7.57 2.86
N SER A 23 0.31 8.75 2.66
CA SER A 23 -0.99 9.12 3.22
C SER A 23 -2.15 8.53 2.43
N SER A 24 -1.89 8.03 1.22
CA SER A 24 -2.85 7.21 0.49
C SER A 24 -2.93 5.85 1.19
N ASP A 25 -3.54 5.82 2.38
CA ASP A 25 -4.06 4.62 3.01
C ASP A 25 -5.23 4.13 2.16
N GLY A 26 -4.85 3.53 1.03
CA GLY A 26 -5.76 2.86 0.12
C GLY A 26 -6.16 1.55 0.75
N HIS A 27 -7.20 1.64 1.58
CA HIS A 27 -7.98 0.58 2.20
C HIS A 27 -7.39 -0.06 3.47
N ILE A 28 -8.21 0.03 4.53
CA ILE A 28 -8.20 -0.78 5.78
C ILE A 28 -8.57 -2.26 5.47
N GLY A 29 -8.16 -2.77 4.31
CA GLY A 29 -8.45 -4.09 3.79
C GLY A 29 -7.17 -4.90 3.62
N LEU A 30 -7.29 -6.23 3.62
CA LEU A 30 -6.14 -7.15 3.43
C LEU A 30 -5.42 -6.95 2.08
N GLY A 31 -6.03 -6.23 1.13
CA GLY A 31 -5.52 -6.07 -0.22
C GLY A 31 -4.35 -5.11 -0.40
N LYS A 32 -4.03 -4.23 0.56
CA LYS A 32 -2.84 -3.35 0.55
C LYS A 32 -2.51 -2.71 -0.83
N GLY A 33 -3.54 -2.26 -1.56
CA GLY A 33 -3.37 -1.67 -2.90
C GLY A 33 -3.28 -2.64 -4.09
N PHE A 34 -3.26 -3.96 -3.88
CA PHE A 34 -3.38 -4.96 -4.95
C PHE A 34 -4.82 -5.15 -5.46
N GLY A 35 -5.81 -4.59 -4.74
CA GLY A 35 -7.21 -4.56 -5.13
C GLY A 35 -8.13 -5.21 -4.10
N ASP A 36 -9.14 -4.48 -3.65
CA ASP A 36 -10.08 -4.93 -2.61
C ASP A 36 -11.21 -5.81 -3.14
N HIS A 37 -11.34 -5.89 -4.47
CA HIS A 37 -12.23 -6.85 -5.12
C HIS A 37 -11.65 -8.28 -5.14
N ILE A 38 -10.37 -8.45 -4.78
CA ILE A 38 -9.75 -9.76 -4.61
C ILE A 38 -10.10 -10.25 -3.20
N HIS A 39 -10.54 -11.51 -3.10
CA HIS A 39 -10.82 -12.13 -1.82
C HIS A 39 -9.53 -12.53 -1.13
N TRP A 40 -8.88 -11.56 -0.49
CA TRP A 40 -7.69 -11.80 0.31
C TRP A 40 -8.04 -12.59 1.56
N ARG A 41 -7.27 -13.63 1.82
CA ARG A 41 -7.34 -14.45 3.04
C ARG A 41 -5.99 -14.40 3.74
N THR A 42 -6.00 -14.63 5.05
CA THR A 42 -4.76 -14.92 5.76
C THR A 42 -4.19 -16.25 5.26
N LEU A 43 -2.89 -16.48 5.48
CA LEU A 43 -2.24 -17.73 5.07
C LEU A 43 -2.95 -18.97 5.64
N GLU A 44 -3.33 -18.91 6.92
CA GLU A 44 -3.95 -20.03 7.61
C GLU A 44 -5.36 -20.30 7.11
N ASP A 45 -6.14 -19.25 6.84
CA ASP A 45 -7.48 -19.38 6.25
C ASP A 45 -7.41 -19.89 4.80
N GLY A 46 -6.43 -19.42 4.03
CA GLY A 46 -6.20 -19.86 2.66
C GLY A 46 -5.86 -21.35 2.55
N LYS A 47 -5.02 -21.87 3.46
CA LYS A 47 -4.70 -23.31 3.51
C LYS A 47 -5.93 -24.16 3.80
N LYS A 48 -6.75 -23.75 4.77
CA LYS A 48 -7.99 -24.47 5.13
C LYS A 48 -8.98 -24.46 3.98
N GLU A 49 -9.18 -23.30 3.34
CA GLU A 49 -10.07 -23.18 2.19
C GLU A 49 -9.59 -24.05 1.03
N ALA A 50 -8.27 -24.09 0.76
CA ALA A 50 -7.71 -24.94 -0.29
C ALA A 50 -7.88 -26.45 0.02
N ALA A 51 -7.61 -26.88 1.26
CA ALA A 51 -7.74 -28.28 1.67
C ALA A 51 -9.21 -28.76 1.69
N ALA A 52 -10.16 -27.85 1.92
CA ALA A 52 -11.59 -28.16 1.89
C ALA A 52 -12.15 -28.28 0.46
N ARG A 53 -11.39 -27.87 -0.57
CA ARG A 53 -11.84 -27.99 -1.96
C ARG A 53 -11.74 -29.47 -2.39
N PRO A 54 -12.82 -30.04 -2.95
CA PRO A 54 -12.76 -31.39 -3.49
C PRO A 54 -11.76 -31.46 -4.67
N HIS A 55 -10.83 -32.40 -4.60
CA HIS A 55 -9.98 -32.77 -5.72
C HIS A 55 -10.76 -33.74 -6.60
N TYR A 56 -11.36 -33.25 -7.68
CA TYR A 56 -11.91 -34.09 -8.73
C TYR A 56 -10.96 -34.12 -9.92
#